data_AF-A0A1Q1FHM0-F1
#
_entry.id   AF-A0A1Q1FHM0-F1
#
_cell.length_a   1.000
_cell.length_b   1.000
_cell.length_c   1.000
_cell.angle_alpha   90.00
_cell.angle_beta   90.00
_cell.angle_gamma   90.00
#
_symmetry.space_group_name_H-M   'P 1'
#
loop_
_entity.id
_entity.type
_entity.pdbx_description
1 polymer ?
#
loop_
_entity_poly.entity_id
_entity_poly.type
_entity_poly.pdbx_seq_one_letter_code
_entity_poly.pdbx_strand_id
1 'polypeptide(L)'
;MQLKPLLSGLALVALLAAVLAGSSVAAAAGSSTIDVTQSTNETVTNDTANGTTANATVGSLTVWSASTDRFAELSAVAAIQDGIQAGWLTRDRTVAKDDTVVFALSAPDLTATVGAANAIDRERAFVQAVTDSERYSFRVEQTVESTLAEKRPKMLNLSATRLGGALQVTPDERNGTLYVALRTDRANFETEYRDVVSARTGDAYVVTVTAGNVSSTTNIEIVDPPISFDTDAGSVVRFGIERCGLVTGHAYPGADVEIDANVVSPESGTFVVETTTRTTENGRFAACVNTTDLPSNATLRLTADGFRGAVTGVIGSSEPPSISLEDQNATNGTVTADVTLFDPGFVALYRASSIDALSPANDTGRCTFPPYLDRRAAESRLVGVSDHLGPGQDTVSVELTGDLNRSTRLLALVHYDRDDDGQFDYPGVDYPECVSGGDPVSDTATISPAGQSPSDSGSANGTASDASPSTVTTASNTTTADGPGFGPAVAVLALLAATLLARRRF
;
A
#
# COMPACT_ATOMS: atom_id res chain seq x y z
N MET A 1 -3.20 83.16 8.02
CA MET A 1 -3.29 82.74 9.44
C MET A 1 -3.42 81.22 9.44
N GLN A 2 -2.32 80.46 9.59
CA GLN A 2 -1.75 79.96 10.87
C GLN A 2 -2.76 79.08 11.65
N LEU A 3 -2.50 77.86 12.14
CA LEU A 3 -1.30 77.02 12.30
C LEU A 3 -1.78 75.58 12.72
N LYS A 4 -1.02 74.51 12.39
CA LYS A 4 -1.04 73.18 13.06
C LYS A 4 -0.33 73.26 14.45
N PRO A 5 -0.55 72.34 15.43
CA PRO A 5 0.18 71.05 15.63
C PRO A 5 -0.71 69.88 16.19
N LEU A 6 -0.51 68.55 15.98
CA LEU A 6 0.52 67.52 16.34
C LEU A 6 0.34 66.82 17.73
N LEU A 7 0.45 65.45 17.72
CA LEU A 7 0.76 64.45 18.80
C LEU A 7 -0.38 64.07 19.79
N SER A 8 -0.58 62.85 20.33
CA SER A 8 0.18 61.57 20.40
C SER A 8 -0.58 60.46 21.18
N GLY A 9 -0.31 59.17 20.90
CA GLY A 9 -0.25 58.04 21.87
C GLY A 9 -1.36 56.96 21.76
N LEU A 10 -1.15 55.67 21.43
CA LEU A 10 -0.24 54.59 21.85
C LEU A 10 -0.60 53.96 23.23
N ALA A 11 -1.31 52.82 23.21
CA ALA A 11 -1.43 51.72 24.21
C ALA A 11 -2.54 50.76 23.71
N LEU A 12 -2.55 49.43 23.88
CA LEU A 12 -2.07 48.62 24.99
C LEU A 12 -1.95 47.14 24.54
N VAL A 13 -0.78 46.55 24.77
CA VAL A 13 -0.51 45.11 24.89
C VAL A 13 -0.67 44.76 26.38
N ALA A 14 -1.40 43.68 26.71
CA ALA A 14 -1.08 42.71 27.78
C ALA A 14 -2.33 41.96 28.30
N LEU A 15 -2.06 40.75 28.78
CA LEU A 15 -2.78 39.95 29.78
C LEU A 15 -3.82 38.92 29.29
N LEU A 16 -3.37 37.68 29.08
CA LEU A 16 -3.97 36.53 29.79
C LEU A 16 -2.98 35.36 29.85
N ALA A 17 -2.39 35.17 31.03
CA ALA A 17 -1.66 33.97 31.44
C ALA A 17 -2.17 33.58 32.84
N ALA A 18 -2.16 32.26 33.10
CA ALA A 18 -2.55 31.54 34.31
C ALA A 18 -4.06 31.25 34.46
N VAL A 19 -4.46 29.99 34.30
CA VAL A 19 -4.53 28.96 35.36
C VAL A 19 -5.10 27.69 34.72
N LEU A 20 -4.34 26.59 34.71
CA LEU A 20 -4.84 25.22 34.83
C LEU A 20 -3.64 24.29 35.01
N ALA A 21 -3.23 24.14 36.28
CA ALA A 21 -2.48 23.00 36.76
C ALA A 21 -3.49 22.01 37.34
N GLY A 22 -3.44 20.74 36.91
CA GLY A 22 -4.29 19.69 37.45
C GLY A 22 -4.14 18.35 36.73
N SER A 23 -3.31 17.47 37.29
CA SER A 23 -3.32 16.00 37.19
C SER A 23 -3.16 15.34 35.81
N SER A 24 -1.93 14.98 35.45
CA SER A 24 -1.64 13.88 34.52
C SER A 24 -1.59 12.55 35.29
N VAL A 25 -2.56 11.68 35.02
CA VAL A 25 -2.52 10.27 35.39
C VAL A 25 -1.61 9.57 34.38
N ALA A 26 -0.58 8.87 34.88
CA ALA A 26 0.34 8.09 34.07
C ALA A 26 -0.40 6.90 33.43
N ALA A 27 -0.73 7.02 32.15
CA ALA A 27 -1.07 5.87 31.31
C ALA A 27 0.23 5.34 30.71
N ALA A 28 0.68 4.18 31.19
CA ALA A 28 1.74 3.41 30.58
C ALA A 28 1.22 2.83 29.25
N ALA A 29 1.36 3.59 28.17
CA ALA A 29 1.24 3.06 26.81
C ALA A 29 2.56 2.34 26.49
N GLY A 30 2.48 1.03 26.30
CA GLY A 30 3.61 0.21 25.86
C GLY A 30 4.12 0.73 24.53
N SER A 31 5.33 1.27 24.55
CA SER A 31 6.13 1.48 23.35
C SER A 31 6.37 0.12 22.72
N SER A 32 5.77 -0.11 21.55
CA SER A 32 6.17 -1.19 20.67
C SER A 32 7.61 -0.90 20.24
N THR A 33 8.54 -1.61 20.87
CA THR A 33 9.91 -1.74 20.38
C THR A 33 9.86 -2.32 18.98
N ILE A 34 10.14 -1.49 17.98
CA ILE A 34 10.52 -1.96 16.66
C ILE A 34 11.85 -2.69 16.86
N ASP A 35 11.79 -4.01 16.77
CA ASP A 35 12.95 -4.88 16.81
C ASP A 35 13.68 -4.74 15.47
N VAL A 36 14.41 -3.63 15.30
CA VAL A 36 15.33 -3.46 14.17
C VAL A 36 16.40 -4.51 14.37
N THR A 37 16.34 -5.57 13.57
CA THR A 37 17.34 -6.64 13.55
C THR A 37 18.65 -6.06 13.02
N GLN A 38 19.42 -5.43 13.92
CA GLN A 38 20.69 -4.83 13.63
C GLN A 38 21.69 -5.94 13.33
N SER A 39 22.05 -6.10 12.05
CA SER A 39 23.08 -7.06 11.61
C SER A 39 24.45 -6.60 12.12
N THR A 40 24.81 -7.03 13.32
CA THR A 40 26.15 -6.85 13.91
C THR A 40 27.10 -7.91 13.36
N ASN A 41 27.52 -7.76 12.10
CA ASN A 41 28.73 -8.39 11.59
C ASN A 41 29.64 -7.30 11.02
N GLU A 42 30.24 -6.51 11.91
CA GLU A 42 31.42 -5.71 11.59
C GLU A 42 32.66 -6.55 11.93
N THR A 43 33.32 -7.08 10.91
CA THR A 43 34.61 -7.74 11.08
C THR A 43 35.70 -6.67 11.10
N VAL A 44 36.01 -6.14 12.28
CA VAL A 44 37.18 -5.28 12.46
C VAL A 44 38.41 -6.18 12.64
N THR A 45 39.18 -6.35 11.57
CA THR A 45 40.48 -7.04 11.64
C THR A 45 41.52 -6.06 12.19
N ASN A 46 41.61 -5.95 13.51
CA ASN A 46 42.67 -5.17 14.17
C ASN A 46 43.96 -5.99 14.23
N ASP A 47 44.83 -5.84 13.22
CA ASP A 47 46.19 -6.35 13.30
C ASP A 47 47.05 -5.44 14.20
N THR A 48 47.69 -6.05 15.19
CA THR A 48 48.43 -5.33 16.25
C THR A 48 49.84 -4.97 15.77
N ALA A 49 50.09 -3.69 15.46
CA ALA A 49 51.42 -3.20 15.07
C ALA A 49 52.07 -2.30 16.14
N ASN A 50 53.33 -2.57 16.43
CA ASN A 50 54.17 -1.95 17.47
C ASN A 50 55.04 -0.82 16.86
N GLY A 51 55.03 0.39 17.45
CA GLY A 51 56.19 1.32 17.44
C GLY A 51 56.22 2.55 16.50
N THR A 52 55.81 3.72 17.03
CA THR A 52 56.44 5.06 16.93
C THR A 52 56.46 5.92 15.64
N THR A 53 55.76 5.59 14.57
CA THR A 53 55.19 6.63 13.70
C THR A 53 53.80 6.99 14.23
N ALA A 54 53.37 8.26 14.16
CA ALA A 54 51.97 8.60 14.42
C ALA A 54 51.11 7.82 13.42
N ASN A 55 50.64 6.64 13.86
CA ASN A 55 49.98 5.68 13.00
C ASN A 55 48.63 6.28 12.67
N ALA A 56 48.44 6.61 11.40
CA ALA A 56 47.15 7.04 10.89
C ALA A 56 46.12 5.95 11.27
N THR A 57 45.14 6.32 12.09
CA THR A 57 44.08 5.41 12.54
C THR A 57 42.83 5.64 11.71
N VAL A 58 42.25 4.57 11.16
CA VAL A 58 40.89 4.56 10.62
C VAL A 58 40.04 3.63 11.48
N GLY A 59 38.93 4.15 11.99
CA GLY A 59 37.95 3.41 12.78
C GLY A 59 36.85 2.77 11.92
N SER A 60 35.73 2.43 12.57
CA SER A 60 34.57 1.84 11.92
C SER A 60 33.97 2.78 10.86
N LEU A 61 33.62 2.21 9.71
CA LEU A 61 32.93 2.90 8.63
C LEU A 61 31.42 2.74 8.80
N THR A 62 30.71 3.85 9.06
CA THR A 62 29.24 3.84 9.13
C THR A 62 28.63 4.42 7.86
N VAL A 63 27.55 3.82 7.38
CA VAL A 63 26.79 4.26 6.20
C VAL A 63 25.43 4.79 6.65
N TRP A 64 25.03 5.91 6.05
CA TRP A 64 23.70 6.47 6.12
C TRP A 64 23.17 6.72 4.71
N SER A 65 21.86 6.77 4.55
CA SER A 65 21.18 7.20 3.33
C SER A 65 20.24 8.37 3.61
N ALA A 66 20.04 9.21 2.60
CA ALA A 66 19.09 10.32 2.62
C ALA A 66 18.63 10.67 1.21
N SER A 67 17.46 11.30 1.10
CA SER A 67 16.95 11.89 -0.15
C SER A 67 17.96 12.86 -0.76
N THR A 68 18.13 12.81 -2.09
CA THR A 68 19.05 13.70 -2.81
C THR A 68 18.72 15.19 -2.67
N ASP A 69 17.49 15.55 -2.34
CA ASP A 69 17.09 16.95 -2.11
C ASP A 69 17.78 17.55 -0.87
N ARG A 70 18.15 16.69 0.09
CA ARG A 70 18.85 17.07 1.31
C ARG A 70 20.37 17.15 1.13
N PHE A 71 20.90 16.84 -0.05
CA PHE A 71 22.35 16.80 -0.30
C PHE A 71 23.05 18.11 0.12
N ALA A 72 22.47 19.27 -0.24
CA ALA A 72 23.04 20.57 0.10
C ALA A 72 23.13 20.83 1.62
N GLU A 73 22.23 20.24 2.41
CA GLU A 73 22.18 20.39 3.87
C GLU A 73 23.35 19.66 4.55
N LEU A 74 23.92 18.64 3.92
CA LEU A 74 25.02 17.83 4.46
C LEU A 74 26.36 18.58 4.52
N SER A 75 26.39 19.90 4.33
CA SER A 75 27.60 20.75 4.26
C SER A 75 28.01 21.23 5.65
N ALA A 76 27.12 21.05 6.62
CA ALA A 76 27.31 21.43 8.01
C ALA A 76 27.14 20.22 8.93
N VAL A 77 28.05 20.06 9.88
CA VAL A 77 27.99 18.98 10.88
C VAL A 77 26.68 19.04 11.67
N ALA A 78 26.21 20.24 12.02
CA ALA A 78 24.95 20.42 12.74
C ALA A 78 23.76 19.83 11.98
N ALA A 79 23.62 20.11 10.68
CA ALA A 79 22.54 19.57 9.85
C ALA A 79 22.62 18.04 9.71
N ILE A 80 23.82 17.45 9.64
CA ILE A 80 24.00 15.99 9.65
C ILE A 80 23.50 15.40 10.98
N GLN A 81 23.87 16.01 12.11
CA GLN A 81 23.44 15.53 13.44
C GLN A 81 21.92 15.69 13.63
N ASP A 82 21.38 16.83 13.22
CA ASP A 82 19.94 17.09 13.24
C ASP A 82 19.20 16.07 12.37
N GLY A 83 19.78 15.67 11.22
CA GLY A 83 19.21 14.64 10.36
C GLY A 83 19.24 13.23 10.90
N ILE A 84 20.31 12.87 11.61
CA ILE A 84 20.39 11.61 12.35
C ILE A 84 19.32 11.59 13.46
N GLN A 85 19.15 12.71 14.19
CA GLN A 85 18.17 12.81 15.29
C GLN A 85 16.72 12.85 14.80
N ALA A 86 16.46 13.55 13.70
CA ALA A 86 15.14 13.65 13.08
C ALA A 86 14.76 12.39 12.28
N GLY A 87 15.73 11.53 11.98
CA GLY A 87 15.50 10.25 11.30
C GLY A 87 15.42 10.33 9.77
N TRP A 88 15.69 11.49 9.16
CA TRP A 88 15.76 11.60 7.70
C TRP A 88 17.12 11.16 7.14
N LEU A 89 18.16 11.09 7.97
CA LEU A 89 19.36 10.28 7.71
C LEU A 89 19.16 8.92 8.38
N THR A 90 18.93 7.88 7.59
CA THR A 90 18.71 6.53 8.09
C THR A 90 19.99 5.71 8.00
N ARG A 91 20.29 4.92 9.04
CA ARG A 91 21.46 4.04 9.04
C ARG A 91 21.13 2.78 8.25
N ASP A 92 21.31 2.84 6.94
CA ASP A 92 21.07 1.73 6.03
C ASP A 92 22.26 1.52 5.08
N ARG A 93 22.53 0.26 4.74
CA ARG A 93 23.47 -0.12 3.68
C ARG A 93 22.78 -0.23 2.33
N THR A 94 21.45 -0.26 2.33
CA THR A 94 20.62 -0.17 1.14
C THR A 94 20.36 1.31 0.84
N VAL A 95 20.68 1.74 -0.37
CA VAL A 95 20.53 3.12 -0.83
C VAL A 95 19.63 3.11 -2.04
N ALA A 96 18.62 3.96 -2.07
CA ALA A 96 17.79 4.10 -3.27
C ALA A 96 18.65 4.54 -4.45
N LYS A 97 18.28 4.10 -5.65
CA LYS A 97 18.72 4.75 -6.87
C LYS A 97 18.33 6.22 -6.79
N ASP A 98 19.30 7.08 -7.14
CA ASP A 98 19.19 8.53 -7.16
C ASP A 98 19.19 9.22 -5.77
N ASP A 99 19.36 8.48 -4.67
CA ASP A 99 19.56 9.03 -3.33
C ASP A 99 21.02 9.40 -3.04
N THR A 100 21.23 10.02 -1.87
CA THR A 100 22.55 10.29 -1.30
C THR A 100 22.96 9.22 -0.31
N VAL A 101 24.18 8.69 -0.46
CA VAL A 101 24.85 7.88 0.55
C VAL A 101 25.85 8.74 1.34
N VAL A 102 25.87 8.61 2.66
CA VAL A 102 26.79 9.34 3.55
C VAL A 102 27.65 8.36 4.32
N PHE A 103 28.97 8.45 4.14
CA PHE A 103 29.95 7.68 4.89
C PHE A 103 30.47 8.51 6.06
N ALA A 104 30.30 8.01 7.28
CA ALA A 104 30.95 8.57 8.47
C ALA A 104 32.26 7.83 8.71
N LEU A 105 33.38 8.49 8.43
CA LEU A 105 34.74 7.96 8.55
C LEU A 105 35.36 8.43 9.87
N SER A 106 35.61 7.54 10.83
CA SER A 106 36.40 7.90 12.01
C SER A 106 37.89 7.93 11.64
N ALA A 107 38.42 9.10 11.30
CA ALA A 107 39.79 9.28 10.84
C ALA A 107 40.32 10.66 11.24
N PRO A 108 40.68 10.89 12.52
CA PRO A 108 40.95 12.22 13.07
C PRO A 108 42.01 13.02 12.28
N ASP A 109 43.08 12.35 11.85
CA ASP A 109 44.17 12.98 11.09
C ASP A 109 43.73 13.40 9.67
N LEU A 110 42.90 12.57 9.00
CA LEU A 110 42.31 12.92 7.71
C LEU A 110 41.27 14.04 7.88
N THR A 111 40.45 13.98 8.93
CA THR A 111 39.49 15.03 9.29
C THR A 111 40.18 16.36 9.53
N ALA A 112 41.29 16.39 10.28
CA ALA A 112 42.07 17.60 10.51
C ALA A 112 42.72 18.11 9.21
N THR A 113 43.23 17.21 8.37
CA THR A 113 43.82 17.56 7.06
C THR A 113 42.80 18.23 6.15
N VAL A 114 41.57 17.69 6.06
CA VAL A 114 40.48 18.26 5.26
C VAL A 114 39.88 19.51 5.93
N GLY A 115 39.78 19.53 7.27
CA GLY A 115 39.26 20.65 8.06
C GLY A 115 40.13 21.92 7.98
N ALA A 116 41.44 21.75 7.80
CA ALA A 116 42.37 22.85 7.57
C ALA A 116 42.17 23.56 6.21
N ALA A 117 41.46 22.94 5.26
CA ALA A 117 41.11 23.57 4.00
C ALA A 117 39.95 24.55 4.15
N ASN A 118 39.91 25.59 3.29
CA ASN A 118 38.77 26.48 3.21
C ASN A 118 37.50 25.69 2.84
N ALA A 119 36.33 26.17 3.29
CA ALA A 119 35.06 25.49 3.07
C ALA A 119 34.79 25.10 1.60
N ILE A 120 35.18 25.96 0.65
CA ILE A 120 34.98 25.74 -0.80
C ILE A 120 35.99 24.74 -1.39
N ASP A 121 37.09 24.47 -0.70
CA ASP A 121 38.17 23.59 -1.16
C ASP A 121 38.19 22.23 -0.43
N ARG A 122 37.25 21.95 0.47
CA ARG A 122 37.23 20.71 1.28
C ARG A 122 37.17 19.45 0.44
N GLU A 123 36.30 19.42 -0.57
CA GLU A 123 36.20 18.28 -1.48
C GLU A 123 37.49 18.10 -2.27
N ARG A 124 38.14 19.19 -2.68
CA ARG A 124 39.44 19.11 -3.38
C ARG A 124 40.52 18.56 -2.44
N ALA A 125 40.58 19.06 -1.21
CA ALA A 125 41.53 18.60 -0.20
C ALA A 125 41.33 17.12 0.13
N PHE A 126 40.09 16.66 0.26
CA PHE A 126 39.77 15.25 0.45
C PHE A 126 40.24 14.40 -0.73
N VAL A 127 39.89 14.76 -1.96
CA VAL A 127 40.31 14.02 -3.16
C VAL A 127 41.84 13.92 -3.21
N GLN A 128 42.55 15.04 -3.07
CA GLN A 128 44.02 15.05 -3.04
C GLN A 128 44.59 14.16 -1.93
N ALA A 129 44.01 14.22 -0.72
CA ALA A 129 44.48 13.41 0.41
C ALA A 129 44.34 11.90 0.15
N VAL A 130 43.31 11.45 -0.56
CA VAL A 130 43.05 10.02 -0.79
C VAL A 130 43.55 9.49 -2.16
N THR A 131 43.95 10.37 -3.09
CA THR A 131 44.53 9.97 -4.39
C THR A 131 46.04 10.16 -4.46
N ASP A 132 46.58 11.22 -3.85
CA ASP A 132 47.98 11.63 -4.04
C ASP A 132 48.86 11.21 -2.85
N SER A 133 48.26 10.76 -1.75
CA SER A 133 49.00 10.33 -0.57
C SER A 133 49.13 8.81 -0.50
N GLU A 134 50.30 8.34 -0.06
CA GLU A 134 50.48 6.95 0.35
C GLU A 134 49.83 6.67 1.73
N ARG A 135 49.33 7.72 2.41
CA ARG A 135 48.79 7.63 3.76
C ARG A 135 47.33 7.22 3.78
N TYR A 136 46.53 7.69 2.84
CA TYR A 136 45.09 7.44 2.82
C TYR A 136 44.64 6.93 1.46
N SER A 137 43.68 6.01 1.47
CA SER A 137 42.97 5.58 0.27
C SER A 137 41.47 5.49 0.55
N PHE A 138 40.65 5.95 -0.38
CA PHE A 138 39.19 5.79 -0.36
C PHE A 138 38.77 5.18 -1.69
N ARG A 139 38.26 3.95 -1.66
CA ARG A 139 37.85 3.19 -2.86
C ARG A 139 36.40 2.76 -2.73
N VAL A 140 35.62 2.96 -3.78
CA VAL A 140 34.26 2.42 -3.92
C VAL A 140 34.27 1.61 -5.21
N GLU A 141 34.16 0.30 -5.09
CA GLU A 141 34.30 -0.66 -6.18
C GLU A 141 33.09 -1.58 -6.22
N GLN A 142 32.53 -1.79 -7.40
CA GLN A 142 31.38 -2.68 -7.57
C GLN A 142 31.76 -4.12 -7.20
N THR A 143 30.86 -4.84 -6.54
CA THR A 143 31.09 -6.25 -6.21
C THR A 143 31.08 -7.11 -7.46
N VAL A 144 31.80 -8.23 -7.44
CA VAL A 144 31.82 -9.17 -8.57
C VAL A 144 30.42 -9.75 -8.80
N GLU A 145 29.66 -9.98 -7.73
CA GLU A 145 28.31 -10.55 -7.77
C GLU A 145 27.28 -9.64 -8.45
N SER A 146 27.43 -8.32 -8.31
CA SER A 146 26.54 -7.33 -8.95
C SER A 146 27.04 -6.87 -10.33
N THR A 147 28.24 -7.30 -10.73
CA THR A 147 28.80 -6.96 -12.03
C THR A 147 28.17 -7.85 -13.11
N LEU A 148 27.65 -7.25 -14.19
CA LEU A 148 27.14 -8.01 -15.33
C LEU A 148 28.23 -8.94 -15.90
N ALA A 149 27.84 -10.15 -16.30
CA ALA A 149 28.76 -11.09 -16.94
C ALA A 149 29.53 -10.41 -18.09
N GLU A 150 30.82 -10.71 -18.20
CA GLU A 150 31.74 -10.12 -19.20
C GLU A 150 32.02 -8.62 -19.05
N LYS A 151 31.59 -7.99 -17.95
CA LYS A 151 32.00 -6.62 -17.56
C LYS A 151 32.98 -6.67 -16.39
N ARG A 152 33.82 -5.65 -16.28
CA ARG A 152 34.61 -5.41 -15.06
C ARG A 152 33.81 -4.59 -14.05
N PRO A 153 34.11 -4.76 -12.75
CA PRO A 153 33.60 -3.87 -11.71
C PRO A 153 33.78 -2.40 -12.04
N LYS A 154 32.73 -1.62 -11.82
CA LYS A 154 32.79 -0.16 -11.81
C LYS A 154 33.62 0.33 -10.63
N MET A 155 34.40 1.38 -10.80
CA MET A 155 35.16 2.03 -9.72
C MET A 155 34.84 3.52 -9.67
N LEU A 156 34.59 4.06 -8.49
CA LEU A 156 34.28 5.48 -8.32
C LEU A 156 35.47 6.36 -8.71
N ASN A 157 35.26 7.29 -9.65
CA ASN A 157 36.19 8.38 -9.92
C ASN A 157 35.80 9.59 -9.07
N LEU A 158 36.50 9.77 -7.95
CA LEU A 158 36.29 10.88 -7.03
C LEU A 158 36.49 12.25 -7.67
N SER A 159 37.48 12.39 -8.57
CA SER A 159 37.76 13.65 -9.24
C SER A 159 36.62 14.08 -10.17
N ALA A 160 36.12 13.15 -10.99
CA ALA A 160 34.96 13.38 -11.87
C ALA A 160 33.68 13.63 -11.06
N THR A 161 33.46 12.84 -10.01
CA THR A 161 32.32 12.99 -9.09
C THR A 161 32.29 14.36 -8.43
N ARG A 162 33.45 14.87 -7.98
CA ARG A 162 33.60 16.23 -7.45
C ARG A 162 33.27 17.30 -8.49
N LEU A 163 33.80 17.16 -9.71
CA LEU A 163 33.53 18.12 -10.79
C LEU A 163 32.05 18.14 -11.20
N GLY A 164 31.36 17.00 -11.06
CA GLY A 164 29.91 16.89 -11.26
C GLY A 164 29.05 17.42 -10.10
N GLY A 165 29.65 17.91 -9.01
CA GLY A 165 28.92 18.40 -7.84
C GLY A 165 28.19 17.30 -7.06
N ALA A 166 28.67 16.05 -7.15
CA ALA A 166 28.07 14.87 -6.55
C ALA A 166 28.82 14.35 -5.32
N LEU A 167 29.88 15.05 -4.91
CA LEU A 167 30.67 14.77 -3.72
C LEU A 167 30.60 15.98 -2.79
N GLN A 168 30.36 15.73 -1.51
CA GLN A 168 30.37 16.74 -0.47
C GLN A 168 31.07 16.20 0.78
N VAL A 169 31.95 17.01 1.36
CA VAL A 169 32.81 16.56 2.45
C VAL A 169 32.73 17.50 3.66
N THR A 170 32.31 16.94 4.79
CA THR A 170 32.03 17.70 6.01
C THR A 170 32.86 17.16 7.17
N PRO A 171 33.95 17.86 7.55
CA PRO A 171 34.77 17.46 8.69
C PRO A 171 34.11 17.81 10.01
N ASP A 172 34.02 16.85 10.92
CA ASP A 172 33.69 17.03 12.34
C ASP A 172 34.94 16.86 13.19
N GLU A 173 35.69 17.95 13.33
CA GLU A 173 36.96 18.01 14.06
C GLU A 173 36.80 17.67 15.54
N ARG A 174 35.62 17.87 16.13
CA ARG A 174 35.38 17.58 17.56
C ARG A 174 35.39 16.08 17.83
N ASN A 175 34.86 15.31 16.90
CA ASN A 175 34.73 13.85 17.01
C ASN A 175 35.76 13.10 16.14
N GLY A 176 36.63 13.82 15.42
CA GLY A 176 37.58 13.21 14.47
C GLY A 176 36.88 12.38 13.39
N THR A 177 35.67 12.79 13.00
CA THR A 177 34.85 12.09 12.00
C THR A 177 34.79 12.92 10.71
N LEU A 178 34.97 12.28 9.57
CA LEU A 178 34.81 12.90 8.26
C LEU A 178 33.54 12.34 7.61
N TYR A 179 32.56 13.18 7.33
CA TYR A 179 31.38 12.79 6.58
C TYR A 179 31.63 12.99 5.09
N VAL A 180 31.48 11.93 4.29
CA VAL A 180 31.61 11.94 2.84
C VAL A 180 30.26 11.59 2.24
N ALA A 181 29.56 12.57 1.68
CA ALA A 181 28.27 12.37 1.03
C ALA A 181 28.46 12.24 -0.49
N LEU A 182 27.84 11.23 -1.09
CA LEU A 182 27.85 10.96 -2.52
C LEU A 182 26.41 10.87 -3.04
N ARG A 183 26.09 11.64 -4.07
CA ARG A 183 24.84 11.44 -4.81
C ARG A 183 24.97 10.29 -5.79
N THR A 184 24.13 9.27 -5.69
CA THR A 184 24.24 8.08 -6.53
C THR A 184 23.86 8.33 -8.00
N ASP A 185 22.97 9.29 -8.27
CA ASP A 185 22.55 9.70 -9.64
C ASP A 185 23.68 10.35 -10.44
N ARG A 186 24.56 11.11 -9.77
CA ARG A 186 25.64 11.89 -10.38
C ARG A 186 27.04 11.37 -10.03
N ALA A 187 27.15 10.36 -9.19
CA ALA A 187 28.43 9.71 -8.91
C ALA A 187 29.00 9.13 -10.21
N ASN A 188 30.25 9.49 -10.50
CA ASN A 188 30.92 9.09 -11.72
C ASN A 188 31.70 7.80 -11.45
N PHE A 189 31.22 6.69 -11.98
CA PHE A 189 31.93 5.42 -11.93
C PHE A 189 32.57 5.12 -13.28
N GLU A 190 33.85 4.77 -13.24
CA GLU A 190 34.62 4.34 -14.41
C GLU A 190 34.51 2.83 -14.59
N THR A 191 34.41 2.41 -15.85
CA THR A 191 34.58 1.02 -16.26
C THR A 191 35.94 0.81 -16.91
N GLU A 192 36.29 -0.43 -17.29
CA GLU A 192 37.53 -0.74 -18.03
C GLU A 192 37.73 0.13 -19.28
N TYR A 193 36.64 0.48 -19.96
CA TYR A 193 36.68 1.28 -21.19
C TYR A 193 36.71 2.78 -20.93
N ARG A 194 36.82 3.22 -19.67
CA ARG A 194 36.71 4.61 -19.22
C ARG A 194 35.38 5.28 -19.57
N ASP A 195 34.36 4.47 -19.83
CA ASP A 195 32.99 4.97 -19.90
C ASP A 195 32.59 5.39 -18.49
N VAL A 196 32.08 6.62 -18.40
CA VAL A 196 31.50 7.16 -17.18
C VAL A 196 30.06 6.70 -17.10
N VAL A 197 29.73 5.97 -16.03
CA VAL A 197 28.38 5.50 -15.75
C VAL A 197 27.98 5.89 -14.33
N SER A 198 26.69 6.13 -14.12
CA SER A 198 26.11 6.29 -12.79
C SER A 198 25.83 4.92 -12.15
N ALA A 199 25.53 4.96 -10.84
CA ALA A 199 25.02 3.80 -10.12
C ALA A 199 23.67 3.37 -10.69
N ARG A 200 23.40 2.06 -10.69
CA ARG A 200 22.16 1.45 -11.15
C ARG A 200 21.58 0.55 -10.08
N THR A 201 20.26 0.38 -10.11
CA THR A 201 19.59 -0.63 -9.31
C THR A 201 20.20 -2.02 -9.53
N GLY A 202 20.42 -2.72 -8.43
CA GLY A 202 21.08 -4.02 -8.36
C GLY A 202 22.61 -3.93 -8.32
N ASP A 203 23.22 -2.76 -8.52
CA ASP A 203 24.64 -2.59 -8.24
C ASP A 203 24.88 -2.70 -6.73
N ALA A 204 25.88 -3.45 -6.32
CA ALA A 204 26.40 -3.45 -4.96
C ALA A 204 27.86 -3.02 -4.99
N TYR A 205 28.30 -2.26 -3.98
CA TYR A 205 29.65 -1.72 -3.91
C TYR A 205 30.31 -2.06 -2.58
N VAL A 206 31.60 -2.40 -2.63
CA VAL A 206 32.48 -2.43 -1.46
C VAL A 206 33.16 -1.08 -1.34
N VAL A 207 33.00 -0.45 -0.18
CA VAL A 207 33.67 0.80 0.18
C VAL A 207 34.81 0.47 1.13
N THR A 208 36.02 0.83 0.73
CA THR A 208 37.25 0.58 1.49
C THR A 208 37.92 1.91 1.81
N VAL A 209 38.22 2.14 3.09
CA VAL A 209 39.02 3.26 3.56
C VAL A 209 40.27 2.72 4.22
N THR A 210 41.44 3.16 3.75
CA THR A 210 42.74 2.73 4.28
C THR A 210 43.48 3.93 4.85
N ALA A 211 44.13 3.76 6.00
CA ALA A 211 45.09 4.68 6.60
C ALA A 211 46.35 3.93 6.99
N GLY A 212 47.46 4.21 6.30
CA GLY A 212 48.69 3.42 6.42
C GLY A 212 48.42 1.93 6.14
N ASN A 213 48.58 1.09 7.17
CA ASN A 213 48.36 -0.36 7.08
C ASN A 213 47.00 -0.82 7.63
N VAL A 214 46.13 0.10 8.05
CA VAL A 214 44.82 -0.22 8.63
C VAL A 214 43.73 0.09 7.61
N SER A 215 42.82 -0.86 7.38
CA SER A 215 41.69 -0.70 6.46
C SER A 215 40.35 -0.98 7.15
N SER A 216 39.33 -0.23 6.76
CA SER A 216 37.94 -0.41 7.18
C SER A 216 37.06 -0.54 5.94
N THR A 217 36.15 -1.51 5.94
CA THR A 217 35.33 -1.87 4.77
C THR A 217 33.86 -1.96 5.13
N THR A 218 32.98 -1.51 4.24
CA THR A 218 31.53 -1.76 4.31
C THR A 218 31.00 -2.04 2.90
N ASN A 219 29.82 -2.65 2.83
CA ASN A 219 29.11 -2.82 1.58
C ASN A 219 27.92 -1.86 1.52
N ILE A 220 27.55 -1.43 0.33
CA ILE A 220 26.30 -0.75 0.03
C ILE A 220 25.62 -1.44 -1.16
N GLU A 221 24.29 -1.43 -1.19
CA GLU A 221 23.49 -1.94 -2.29
C GLU A 221 22.59 -0.83 -2.82
N ILE A 222 22.55 -0.67 -4.14
CA ILE A 222 21.67 0.29 -4.81
C ILE A 222 20.40 -0.44 -5.20
N VAL A 223 19.28 -0.07 -4.60
CA VAL A 223 17.97 -0.68 -4.88
C VAL A 223 17.04 0.31 -5.57
N ASP A 224 15.99 -0.19 -6.21
CA ASP A 224 14.89 0.69 -6.58
C ASP A 224 14.24 1.22 -5.30
N PRO A 225 13.77 2.48 -5.27
CA PRO A 225 12.99 2.96 -4.15
C PRO A 225 11.79 2.04 -3.91
N PRO A 226 11.64 1.43 -2.71
CA PRO A 226 10.51 0.60 -2.40
C PRO A 226 9.31 1.53 -2.23
N ILE A 227 8.59 1.75 -3.33
CA ILE A 227 7.26 2.34 -3.29
C ILE A 227 6.29 1.19 -3.04
N SER A 228 5.38 1.39 -2.11
CA SER A 228 4.23 0.52 -1.87
C SER A 228 3.01 1.40 -1.71
N PHE A 229 1.88 0.95 -2.22
CA PHE A 229 0.61 1.61 -2.01
C PHE A 229 -0.09 0.93 -0.85
N ASP A 230 -0.75 1.72 0.01
CA ASP A 230 -1.65 1.20 1.02
C ASP A 230 -2.88 0.70 0.24
N THR A 231 -2.92 -0.60 0.01
CA THR A 231 -4.04 -1.29 -0.65
C THR A 231 -4.98 -1.87 0.39
N ASP A 232 -6.20 -2.14 -0.03
CA ASP A 232 -7.15 -2.89 0.77
C ASP A 232 -6.70 -4.37 0.82
N ALA A 233 -7.48 -5.23 1.48
CA ALA A 233 -7.20 -6.66 1.59
C ALA A 233 -7.34 -7.39 0.23
N GLY A 234 -6.46 -7.10 -0.73
CA GLY A 234 -6.56 -7.61 -2.10
C GLY A 234 -5.54 -7.05 -3.11
N SER A 235 -4.53 -6.25 -2.71
CA SER A 235 -3.57 -5.62 -3.64
C SER A 235 -4.18 -4.59 -4.60
N VAL A 236 -5.39 -4.11 -4.32
CA VAL A 236 -6.10 -3.11 -5.12
C VAL A 236 -6.22 -1.81 -4.33
N VAL A 237 -5.98 -0.66 -4.98
CA VAL A 237 -6.31 0.66 -4.42
C VAL A 237 -7.70 1.06 -4.89
N ARG A 238 -8.59 1.34 -3.95
CA ARG A 238 -10.00 1.59 -4.24
C ARG A 238 -10.33 3.07 -4.21
N PHE A 239 -11.07 3.52 -5.21
CA PHE A 239 -11.45 4.92 -5.38
C PHE A 239 -12.96 5.05 -5.51
N GLY A 240 -13.56 5.97 -4.76
CA GLY A 240 -14.89 6.48 -5.11
C GLY A 240 -14.81 7.45 -6.28
N ILE A 241 -15.96 7.80 -6.89
CA ILE A 241 -16.06 8.92 -7.84
C ILE A 241 -16.10 10.24 -7.04
N GLU A 242 -14.94 10.84 -6.84
CA GLU A 242 -14.80 12.05 -6.03
C GLU A 242 -13.67 12.94 -6.54
N ARG A 243 -13.67 14.21 -6.12
CA ARG A 243 -12.61 15.16 -6.54
C ARG A 243 -11.24 14.80 -5.99
N CYS A 244 -11.20 13.93 -4.98
CA CYS A 244 -10.00 13.58 -4.25
C CYS A 244 -10.03 12.15 -3.73
N GLY A 245 -9.89 11.18 -4.64
CA GLY A 245 -9.64 9.80 -4.27
C GLY A 245 -8.25 9.71 -3.66
N LEU A 246 -8.20 9.41 -2.36
CA LEU A 246 -6.96 9.45 -1.59
C LEU A 246 -6.13 8.18 -1.84
N VAL A 247 -4.99 8.34 -2.51
CA VAL A 247 -3.96 7.30 -2.60
C VAL A 247 -2.99 7.49 -1.47
N THR A 248 -2.80 6.45 -0.67
CA THR A 248 -1.76 6.45 0.37
C THR A 248 -0.78 5.33 0.13
N GLY A 249 0.39 5.42 0.76
CA GLY A 249 1.42 4.41 0.65
C GLY A 249 2.68 4.77 1.39
N HIS A 250 3.71 3.95 1.18
CA HIS A 250 5.04 4.13 1.72
C HIS A 250 6.07 4.19 0.58
N ALA A 251 6.99 5.13 0.69
CA ALA A 251 8.22 5.21 -0.10
C ALA A 251 9.36 5.69 0.82
N TYR A 252 10.53 6.01 0.28
CA TYR A 252 11.61 6.54 1.12
C TYR A 252 11.27 7.93 1.68
N PRO A 253 11.66 8.26 2.92
CA PRO A 253 11.50 9.59 3.50
C PRO A 253 12.01 10.73 2.61
N GLY A 254 11.14 11.69 2.30
CA GLY A 254 11.46 12.87 1.49
C GLY A 254 11.65 12.60 -0.01
N ALA A 255 11.29 11.42 -0.52
CA ALA A 255 11.13 11.17 -1.95
C ALA A 255 9.93 11.94 -2.52
N ASP A 256 10.10 12.50 -3.71
CA ASP A 256 8.99 12.89 -4.58
C ASP A 256 8.39 11.63 -5.22
N VAL A 257 7.07 11.50 -5.11
CA VAL A 257 6.29 10.38 -5.65
C VAL A 257 5.36 10.97 -6.71
N GLU A 258 5.76 10.82 -7.97
CA GLU A 258 4.86 11.02 -9.10
C GLU A 258 4.01 9.77 -9.24
N ILE A 259 2.69 9.92 -9.26
CA ILE A 259 1.72 8.83 -9.42
C ILE A 259 1.02 9.06 -10.75
N ASP A 260 1.29 8.18 -11.70
CA ASP A 260 0.55 8.14 -12.96
C ASP A 260 -0.54 7.09 -12.84
N ALA A 261 -1.77 7.53 -12.96
CA ALA A 261 -2.93 6.69 -13.04
C ALA A 261 -3.35 6.55 -14.51
N ASN A 262 -2.92 5.44 -15.13
CA ASN A 262 -3.40 5.07 -16.46
C ASN A 262 -4.74 4.35 -16.33
N VAL A 263 -5.82 5.06 -16.64
CA VAL A 263 -7.18 4.56 -16.59
C VAL A 263 -7.49 3.82 -17.88
N VAL A 264 -7.88 2.55 -17.81
CA VAL A 264 -8.38 1.80 -18.97
C VAL A 264 -9.87 1.54 -18.76
N SER A 265 -10.69 2.11 -19.64
CA SER A 265 -12.12 1.85 -19.71
C SER A 265 -12.47 1.12 -21.02
N PRO A 266 -13.25 0.02 -20.97
CA PRO A 266 -13.73 -0.66 -22.17
C PRO A 266 -14.55 0.26 -23.10
N GLU A 267 -15.27 1.21 -22.51
CA GLU A 267 -16.23 2.05 -23.23
C GLU A 267 -15.64 3.36 -23.72
N SER A 268 -14.72 3.94 -22.94
CA SER A 268 -14.26 5.32 -23.16
C SER A 268 -12.77 5.46 -23.48
N GLY A 269 -12.03 4.34 -23.54
CA GLY A 269 -10.62 4.32 -23.93
C GLY A 269 -9.65 4.53 -22.75
N THR A 270 -8.45 5.05 -23.04
CA THR A 270 -7.40 5.26 -22.05
C THR A 270 -7.30 6.73 -21.64
N PHE A 271 -7.28 6.99 -20.33
CA PHE A 271 -7.04 8.32 -19.76
C PHE A 271 -5.79 8.28 -18.90
N VAL A 272 -5.05 9.38 -18.85
CA VAL A 272 -3.89 9.54 -17.97
C VAL A 272 -4.23 10.62 -16.96
N VAL A 273 -4.18 10.26 -15.68
CA VAL A 273 -4.27 11.22 -14.57
C VAL A 273 -2.93 11.23 -13.87
N GLU A 274 -2.24 12.36 -13.90
CA GLU A 274 -0.95 12.54 -13.24
C GLU A 274 -1.17 13.33 -11.95
N THR A 275 -0.63 12.85 -10.84
CA THR A 275 -0.59 13.58 -9.58
C THR A 275 0.78 13.41 -8.95
N THR A 276 1.33 14.49 -8.38
CA THR A 276 2.61 14.46 -7.68
C THR A 276 2.39 14.71 -6.20
N THR A 277 3.06 13.94 -5.37
CA THR A 277 3.10 14.15 -3.93
C THR A 277 4.52 13.97 -3.43
N ARG A 278 4.76 14.35 -2.17
CA ARG A 278 6.04 14.15 -1.50
C ARG A 278 5.81 13.30 -0.27
N THR A 279 6.68 12.33 -0.06
CA THR A 279 6.66 11.57 1.18
C THR A 279 7.00 12.45 2.38
N THR A 280 6.34 12.18 3.49
CA THR A 280 6.69 12.73 4.80
C THR A 280 8.01 12.14 5.31
N GLU A 281 8.52 12.68 6.41
CA GLU A 281 9.79 12.25 7.02
C GLU A 281 9.81 10.79 7.50
N ASN A 282 8.64 10.17 7.67
CA ASN A 282 8.50 8.75 7.97
C ASN A 282 8.27 7.88 6.72
N GLY A 283 8.44 8.44 5.51
CA GLY A 283 8.28 7.73 4.25
C GLY A 283 6.83 7.50 3.81
N ARG A 284 5.83 8.06 4.50
CA ARG A 284 4.44 7.93 4.03
C ARG A 284 4.13 8.97 2.97
N PHE A 285 3.32 8.64 1.99
CA PHE A 285 2.76 9.64 1.07
C PHE A 285 1.25 9.56 1.04
N ALA A 286 0.65 10.70 0.69
CA ALA A 286 -0.77 10.82 0.41
C ALA A 286 -0.93 11.70 -0.83
N ALA A 287 -1.62 11.20 -1.84
CA ALA A 287 -1.90 11.93 -3.06
C ALA A 287 -3.40 11.95 -3.34
N CYS A 288 -3.84 13.04 -3.92
CA CYS A 288 -5.22 13.24 -4.32
C CYS A 288 -5.32 12.93 -5.82
N VAL A 289 -6.06 11.88 -6.18
CA VAL A 289 -6.37 11.55 -7.58
C VAL A 289 -7.81 11.98 -7.85
N ASN A 290 -8.01 12.87 -8.81
CA ASN A 290 -9.36 13.28 -9.19
C ASN A 290 -9.99 12.20 -10.08
N THR A 291 -11.07 11.58 -9.62
CA THR A 291 -11.79 10.51 -10.32
C THR A 291 -13.15 10.94 -10.84
N THR A 292 -13.54 12.23 -10.71
CA THR A 292 -14.90 12.69 -11.09
C THR A 292 -15.26 12.50 -12.55
N ASP A 293 -14.27 12.54 -13.43
CA ASP A 293 -14.47 12.44 -14.89
C ASP A 293 -14.18 11.02 -15.41
N LEU A 294 -13.89 10.08 -14.51
CA LEU A 294 -13.59 8.70 -14.86
C LEU A 294 -14.87 7.85 -14.79
N PRO A 295 -15.06 6.90 -15.72
CA PRO A 295 -16.23 6.04 -15.69
C PRO A 295 -16.19 5.16 -14.43
N SER A 296 -17.38 4.89 -13.87
CA SER A 296 -17.55 3.80 -12.91
C SER A 296 -17.02 2.51 -13.54
N ASN A 297 -16.26 1.71 -12.79
CA ASN A 297 -15.65 0.44 -13.20
C ASN A 297 -14.38 0.57 -14.05
N ALA A 298 -13.79 1.77 -14.13
CA ALA A 298 -12.48 1.90 -14.74
C ALA A 298 -11.41 1.22 -13.89
N THR A 299 -10.50 0.52 -14.56
CA THR A 299 -9.28 0.01 -13.92
C THR A 299 -8.20 1.08 -14.03
N LEU A 300 -7.68 1.52 -12.89
CA LEU A 300 -6.54 2.40 -12.77
C LEU A 300 -5.28 1.56 -12.72
N ARG A 301 -4.28 1.89 -13.50
CA ARG A 301 -2.94 1.35 -13.31
C ARG A 301 -2.09 2.45 -12.71
N LEU A 302 -1.84 2.35 -11.41
CA LEU A 302 -1.01 3.28 -10.66
C LEU A 302 0.46 2.89 -10.86
N THR A 303 1.21 3.73 -11.56
CA THR A 303 2.67 3.66 -11.60
C THR A 303 3.23 4.80 -10.77
N ALA A 304 4.44 4.62 -10.26
CA ALA A 304 5.19 5.72 -9.68
C ALA A 304 6.63 5.69 -10.19
N ASP A 305 7.25 6.85 -10.28
CA ASP A 305 8.63 6.95 -10.74
C ASP A 305 9.57 6.20 -9.79
N GLY A 306 10.39 5.31 -10.36
CA GLY A 306 11.22 4.38 -9.58
C GLY A 306 10.49 3.14 -9.04
N PHE A 307 9.17 3.03 -9.19
CA PHE A 307 8.42 1.80 -8.89
C PHE A 307 8.42 0.86 -10.09
N ARG A 308 9.14 -0.28 -9.99
CA ARG A 308 9.03 -1.37 -10.97
C ARG A 308 7.80 -2.21 -10.70
N GLY A 309 6.64 -1.62 -10.95
CA GLY A 309 5.37 -2.30 -10.79
C GLY A 309 4.24 -1.41 -11.26
N ALA A 310 3.05 -1.95 -11.19
CA ALA A 310 1.87 -1.12 -11.10
C ALA A 310 0.94 -1.74 -10.08
N VAL A 311 0.26 -0.88 -9.33
CA VAL A 311 -0.86 -1.32 -8.50
C VAL A 311 -2.12 -1.07 -9.29
N THR A 312 -2.94 -2.10 -9.40
CA THR A 312 -4.26 -1.98 -9.99
C THR A 312 -5.15 -1.25 -8.99
N GLY A 313 -5.76 -0.16 -9.40
CA GLY A 313 -6.85 0.46 -8.68
C GLY A 313 -8.17 0.24 -9.40
N VAL A 314 -9.27 0.28 -8.65
CA VAL A 314 -10.62 0.17 -9.21
C VAL A 314 -11.43 1.38 -8.76
N ILE A 315 -12.14 2.00 -9.70
CA ILE A 315 -13.08 3.07 -9.41
C ILE A 315 -14.45 2.44 -9.18
N GLY A 316 -14.84 2.37 -7.91
CA GLY A 316 -16.15 1.91 -7.48
C GLY A 316 -17.20 3.01 -7.58
N SER A 317 -18.45 2.66 -7.26
CA SER A 317 -19.52 3.62 -7.05
C SER A 317 -19.13 4.65 -5.98
N SER A 318 -19.49 5.93 -6.18
CA SER A 318 -19.40 6.94 -5.10
C SER A 318 -20.47 6.77 -4.04
N GLU A 319 -21.53 6.02 -4.34
CA GLU A 319 -22.53 5.68 -3.36
C GLU A 319 -22.04 4.54 -2.47
N PRO A 320 -22.27 4.62 -1.15
CA PRO A 320 -21.95 3.51 -0.26
C PRO A 320 -22.67 2.24 -0.72
N PRO A 321 -22.07 1.06 -0.50
CA PRO A 321 -22.69 -0.18 -0.89
C PRO A 321 -24.04 -0.31 -0.20
N SER A 322 -25.05 -0.68 -0.97
CA SER A 322 -26.43 -0.73 -0.51
C SER A 322 -27.16 -1.83 -1.27
N ILE A 323 -28.22 -2.34 -0.65
CA ILE A 323 -29.12 -3.27 -1.28
C ILE A 323 -30.55 -2.88 -0.90
N SER A 324 -31.44 -2.93 -1.88
CA SER A 324 -32.87 -2.70 -1.72
C SER A 324 -33.61 -3.92 -2.22
N LEU A 325 -34.38 -4.54 -1.34
CA LEU A 325 -35.21 -5.69 -1.63
C LEU A 325 -36.66 -5.35 -1.28
N GLU A 326 -37.54 -5.33 -2.28
CA GLU A 326 -38.95 -5.04 -2.07
C GLU A 326 -39.80 -6.31 -1.92
N ASP A 327 -40.94 -6.17 -1.21
CA ASP A 327 -41.99 -7.19 -1.15
C ASP A 327 -42.51 -7.48 -2.57
N GLN A 328 -42.43 -8.74 -2.99
CA GLN A 328 -42.76 -9.11 -4.37
C GLN A 328 -43.24 -10.56 -4.47
N ASN A 329 -43.80 -10.90 -5.63
CA ASN A 329 -44.06 -12.29 -6.00
C ASN A 329 -42.85 -12.82 -6.76
N ALA A 330 -42.31 -13.96 -6.32
CA ALA A 330 -41.29 -14.67 -7.08
C ALA A 330 -41.89 -15.05 -8.43
N THR A 331 -41.34 -14.52 -9.52
CA THR A 331 -41.83 -14.78 -10.87
C THR A 331 -40.99 -15.89 -11.46
N ASN A 332 -41.56 -17.06 -11.74
CA ASN A 332 -40.79 -18.23 -12.19
C ASN A 332 -39.61 -18.60 -11.24
N GLY A 333 -39.76 -18.36 -9.95
CA GLY A 333 -38.72 -18.65 -8.97
C GLY A 333 -37.59 -17.62 -8.91
N THR A 334 -37.67 -16.48 -9.60
CA THR A 334 -36.70 -15.38 -9.44
C THR A 334 -37.21 -14.27 -8.53
N VAL A 335 -36.27 -13.63 -7.83
CA VAL A 335 -36.44 -12.45 -6.99
C VAL A 335 -35.53 -11.36 -7.52
N THR A 336 -36.05 -10.13 -7.66
CA THR A 336 -35.24 -8.98 -8.10
C THR A 336 -34.81 -8.12 -6.91
N ALA A 337 -33.58 -7.61 -6.94
CA ALA A 337 -33.06 -6.65 -5.97
C ALA A 337 -32.28 -5.56 -6.69
N ASP A 338 -32.31 -4.33 -6.18
CA ASP A 338 -31.41 -3.27 -6.63
C ASP A 338 -30.21 -3.23 -5.68
N VAL A 339 -29.01 -3.26 -6.24
CA VAL A 339 -27.77 -3.34 -5.46
C VAL A 339 -26.76 -2.31 -5.98
N THR A 340 -26.09 -1.67 -5.04
CA THR A 340 -24.88 -0.89 -5.29
C THR A 340 -23.72 -1.62 -4.64
N LEU A 341 -22.75 -2.03 -5.43
CA LEU A 341 -21.55 -2.70 -4.99
C LEU A 341 -20.35 -1.77 -5.10
N PHE A 342 -19.49 -1.77 -4.08
CA PHE A 342 -18.19 -1.15 -4.21
C PHE A 342 -17.23 -2.07 -4.99
N ASP A 343 -17.37 -3.37 -4.79
CA ASP A 343 -16.51 -4.41 -5.32
C ASP A 343 -17.27 -5.50 -6.08
N PRO A 344 -16.62 -6.25 -6.99
CA PRO A 344 -17.25 -7.42 -7.58
C PRO A 344 -17.72 -8.43 -6.52
N GLY A 345 -18.86 -9.06 -6.73
CA GLY A 345 -19.42 -9.91 -5.70
C GLY A 345 -20.78 -10.50 -6.04
N PHE A 346 -21.57 -10.78 -5.02
CA PHE A 346 -22.81 -11.52 -5.13
C PHE A 346 -23.90 -10.96 -4.22
N VAL A 347 -25.15 -11.16 -4.61
CA VAL A 347 -26.30 -11.03 -3.73
C VAL A 347 -26.78 -12.42 -3.35
N ALA A 348 -26.73 -12.73 -2.05
CA ALA A 348 -27.22 -13.99 -1.50
C ALA A 348 -28.52 -13.79 -0.73
N LEU A 349 -29.49 -14.67 -0.97
CA LEU A 349 -30.79 -14.66 -0.30
C LEU A 349 -30.86 -15.77 0.75
N TYR A 350 -31.26 -15.41 1.96
CA TYR A 350 -31.39 -16.33 3.09
C TYR A 350 -32.82 -16.31 3.65
N ARG A 351 -33.32 -17.47 4.11
CA ARG A 351 -34.61 -17.52 4.82
C ARG A 351 -34.50 -16.84 6.19
N ALA A 352 -35.37 -15.87 6.43
CA ALA A 352 -35.41 -15.10 7.66
C ALA A 352 -36.57 -15.56 8.55
N SER A 353 -36.50 -16.80 9.07
CA SER A 353 -37.62 -17.42 9.80
C SER A 353 -37.95 -16.80 11.17
N SER A 354 -37.18 -15.82 11.65
CA SER A 354 -37.48 -15.02 12.85
C SER A 354 -36.53 -13.81 12.93
N ILE A 355 -36.94 -12.66 12.38
CA ILE A 355 -36.14 -11.43 12.36
C ILE A 355 -36.11 -10.69 13.71
N ASP A 356 -36.93 -11.07 14.68
CA ASP A 356 -36.92 -10.48 16.04
C ASP A 356 -35.61 -10.69 16.81
N ALA A 357 -34.64 -11.40 16.23
CA ALA A 357 -33.33 -11.60 16.80
C ALA A 357 -32.30 -10.54 16.38
N LEU A 358 -32.52 -9.59 15.45
CA LEU A 358 -31.50 -8.63 14.94
C LEU A 358 -30.86 -7.65 15.96
N SER A 359 -30.76 -7.99 17.25
CA SER A 359 -29.98 -7.24 18.23
C SER A 359 -28.48 -7.51 18.03
N PRO A 360 -27.65 -6.46 17.87
CA PRO A 360 -26.21 -6.60 17.66
C PRO A 360 -25.56 -7.26 18.87
N ALA A 361 -24.83 -8.36 18.65
CA ALA A 361 -23.93 -8.89 19.66
C ALA A 361 -22.68 -8.01 19.66
N ASN A 362 -22.24 -7.60 20.86
CA ASN A 362 -21.02 -6.82 21.10
C ASN A 362 -19.76 -7.60 20.72
N ASP A 363 -19.49 -7.83 19.44
CA ASP A 363 -18.20 -8.33 18.98
C ASP A 363 -17.42 -7.21 18.28
N THR A 364 -16.21 -6.95 18.77
CA THR A 364 -15.55 -5.65 18.67
C THR A 364 -14.58 -5.55 17.50
N GLY A 365 -15.07 -5.63 16.25
CA GLY A 365 -14.41 -4.86 15.18
C GLY A 365 -14.06 -5.54 13.85
N ARG A 366 -14.81 -6.55 13.39
CA ARG A 366 -14.85 -6.93 11.97
C ARG A 366 -16.27 -7.34 11.66
N CYS A 367 -16.83 -6.82 10.55
CA CYS A 367 -18.17 -7.14 10.01
C CYS A 367 -19.00 -7.98 10.97
N THR A 368 -19.69 -7.33 11.90
CA THR A 368 -20.45 -8.06 12.90
C THR A 368 -21.60 -8.70 12.14
N PHE A 369 -21.38 -9.94 11.71
CA PHE A 369 -22.42 -10.77 11.09
C PHE A 369 -23.67 -10.61 11.96
N PRO A 370 -24.88 -10.51 11.39
CA PRO A 370 -26.08 -10.59 12.21
C PRO A 370 -25.88 -11.84 13.08
N PRO A 371 -25.92 -11.76 14.42
CA PRO A 371 -25.38 -12.79 15.34
C PRO A 371 -25.97 -14.20 15.23
N TYR A 372 -26.78 -14.46 14.20
CA TYR A 372 -27.69 -15.58 14.01
C TYR A 372 -27.50 -16.30 12.66
N LEU A 373 -26.61 -15.81 11.79
CA LEU A 373 -26.08 -16.54 10.64
C LEU A 373 -24.70 -17.08 10.99
N ASP A 374 -24.64 -18.00 11.96
CA ASP A 374 -23.47 -18.87 12.10
C ASP A 374 -23.24 -19.57 10.75
N ARG A 375 -21.97 -19.89 10.46
CA ARG A 375 -21.48 -20.58 9.27
C ARG A 375 -22.42 -21.70 8.81
N ARG A 376 -22.85 -22.54 9.77
CA ARG A 376 -23.77 -23.67 9.51
C ARG A 376 -25.20 -23.24 9.21
N ALA A 377 -25.67 -22.17 9.85
CA ALA A 377 -27.00 -21.64 9.62
C ALA A 377 -27.11 -21.02 8.22
N ALA A 378 -26.05 -20.37 7.74
CA ALA A 378 -25.98 -19.82 6.39
C ALA A 378 -26.18 -20.87 5.31
N GLU A 379 -25.41 -21.97 5.34
CA GLU A 379 -25.56 -23.08 4.39
C GLU A 379 -26.99 -23.62 4.35
N SER A 380 -27.59 -23.83 5.52
CA SER A 380 -28.95 -24.39 5.62
C SER A 380 -30.07 -23.43 5.22
N ARG A 381 -29.79 -22.12 5.16
CA ARG A 381 -30.80 -21.07 4.94
C ARG A 381 -30.65 -20.38 3.60
N LEU A 382 -29.53 -20.57 2.91
CA LEU A 382 -29.31 -20.05 1.57
C LEU A 382 -30.39 -20.60 0.65
N VAL A 383 -31.08 -19.71 -0.05
CA VAL A 383 -32.16 -20.04 -0.98
C VAL A 383 -31.91 -19.55 -2.39
N GLY A 384 -30.86 -18.76 -2.62
CA GLY A 384 -30.48 -18.29 -3.94
C GLY A 384 -29.25 -17.40 -3.85
N VAL A 385 -28.51 -17.33 -4.95
CA VAL A 385 -27.35 -16.44 -5.16
C VAL A 385 -27.47 -15.86 -6.56
N SER A 386 -27.14 -14.58 -6.74
CA SER A 386 -27.03 -13.97 -8.06
C SER A 386 -25.88 -14.58 -8.86
N ASP A 387 -25.83 -14.27 -10.16
CA ASP A 387 -24.57 -14.35 -10.90
C ASP A 387 -23.52 -13.40 -10.28
N HIS A 388 -22.25 -13.59 -10.65
CA HIS A 388 -21.17 -12.68 -10.26
C HIS A 388 -21.43 -11.29 -10.84
N LEU A 389 -21.41 -10.29 -9.96
CA LEU A 389 -21.71 -8.90 -10.26
C LEU A 389 -20.41 -8.11 -10.30
N GLY A 390 -20.31 -7.16 -11.23
CA GLY A 390 -19.25 -6.15 -11.19
C GLY A 390 -19.54 -5.07 -10.15
N PRO A 391 -18.57 -4.18 -9.86
CA PRO A 391 -18.82 -2.99 -9.07
C PRO A 391 -19.83 -2.06 -9.77
N GLY A 392 -20.47 -1.18 -8.99
CA GLY A 392 -21.46 -0.22 -9.47
C GLY A 392 -22.90 -0.53 -9.05
N GLN A 393 -23.86 0.13 -9.69
CA GLN A 393 -25.29 -0.10 -9.49
C GLN A 393 -25.81 -1.13 -10.50
N ASP A 394 -26.60 -2.10 -10.04
CA ASP A 394 -27.27 -3.09 -10.88
C ASP A 394 -28.65 -3.48 -10.32
N THR A 395 -29.54 -3.92 -11.22
CA THR A 395 -30.80 -4.59 -10.85
C THR A 395 -30.61 -6.07 -11.12
N VAL A 396 -30.49 -6.85 -10.05
CA VAL A 396 -30.07 -8.25 -10.12
C VAL A 396 -31.26 -9.18 -9.98
N SER A 397 -31.22 -10.29 -10.72
CA SER A 397 -32.17 -11.38 -10.60
C SER A 397 -31.51 -12.56 -9.89
N VAL A 398 -32.11 -13.01 -8.79
CA VAL A 398 -31.62 -14.16 -8.01
C VAL A 398 -32.57 -15.33 -8.22
N GLU A 399 -32.07 -16.41 -8.79
CA GLU A 399 -32.81 -17.67 -8.91
C GLU A 399 -32.90 -18.37 -7.56
N LEU A 400 -34.12 -18.74 -7.15
CA LEU A 400 -34.32 -19.52 -5.95
C LEU A 400 -34.00 -21.00 -6.23
N THR A 401 -33.21 -21.62 -5.37
CA THR A 401 -32.82 -23.04 -5.45
C THR A 401 -34.02 -24.00 -5.27
N GLY A 402 -35.20 -23.47 -4.92
CA GLY A 402 -36.46 -24.21 -4.92
C GLY A 402 -37.65 -23.28 -4.71
N ASP A 403 -38.83 -23.75 -5.12
CA ASP A 403 -40.07 -22.98 -5.02
C ASP A 403 -40.41 -22.63 -3.56
N LEU A 404 -40.90 -21.40 -3.37
CA LEU A 404 -41.55 -21.01 -2.13
C LEU A 404 -42.94 -21.64 -2.08
N ASN A 405 -43.26 -22.37 -1.02
CA ASN A 405 -44.60 -22.96 -0.84
C ASN A 405 -45.57 -22.02 -0.11
N ARG A 406 -45.09 -20.87 0.37
CA ARG A 406 -45.83 -19.81 1.07
C ARG A 406 -45.02 -18.52 1.06
N SER A 407 -45.68 -17.40 1.36
CA SER A 407 -44.99 -16.14 1.61
C SER A 407 -43.93 -16.31 2.69
N THR A 408 -42.70 -15.97 2.35
CA THR A 408 -41.51 -16.21 3.17
C THR A 408 -40.71 -14.92 3.24
N ARG A 409 -40.33 -14.51 4.46
CA ARG A 409 -39.43 -13.38 4.63
C ARG A 409 -38.00 -13.82 4.31
N LEU A 410 -37.35 -13.10 3.39
CA LEU A 410 -35.97 -13.30 3.01
C LEU A 410 -35.11 -12.14 3.52
N LEU A 411 -33.83 -12.45 3.74
CA LEU A 411 -32.75 -11.51 3.98
C LEU A 411 -31.84 -11.55 2.76
N ALA A 412 -31.67 -10.41 2.10
CA ALA A 412 -30.62 -10.23 1.12
C ALA A 412 -29.37 -9.72 1.81
N LEU A 413 -28.23 -10.30 1.46
CA LEU A 413 -26.90 -9.91 1.92
C LEU A 413 -25.99 -9.79 0.70
N VAL A 414 -25.21 -8.73 0.67
CA VAL A 414 -24.15 -8.55 -0.30
C VAL A 414 -22.89 -9.27 0.19
N HIS A 415 -22.23 -10.02 -0.69
CA HIS A 415 -20.96 -10.70 -0.42
C HIS A 415 -19.90 -10.22 -1.41
N TYR A 416 -18.67 -10.03 -0.92
CA TYR A 416 -17.51 -9.69 -1.75
C TYR A 416 -16.82 -10.96 -2.27
N ASP A 417 -16.54 -11.02 -3.59
CA ASP A 417 -15.70 -12.08 -4.20
C ASP A 417 -14.24 -11.82 -3.81
N ARG A 418 -13.79 -12.52 -2.78
CA ARG A 418 -12.51 -12.18 -2.13
C ARG A 418 -11.31 -12.80 -2.82
N ASP A 419 -11.48 -13.97 -3.41
CA ASP A 419 -10.42 -14.68 -4.12
C ASP A 419 -10.47 -14.51 -5.64
N ASP A 420 -11.41 -13.69 -6.14
CA ASP A 420 -11.49 -13.22 -7.52
C ASP A 420 -11.63 -14.38 -8.51
N ASP A 421 -12.38 -15.41 -8.11
CA ASP A 421 -12.61 -16.61 -8.92
C ASP A 421 -13.98 -16.61 -9.63
N GLY A 422 -14.83 -15.62 -9.31
CA GLY A 422 -16.16 -15.45 -9.87
C GLY A 422 -17.15 -16.52 -9.42
N GLN A 423 -16.87 -17.29 -8.36
CA GLN A 423 -17.74 -18.29 -7.77
C GLN A 423 -18.14 -17.88 -6.36
N PHE A 424 -19.40 -18.15 -5.98
CA PHE A 424 -19.86 -17.84 -4.64
C PHE A 424 -19.44 -18.92 -3.64
N ASP A 425 -18.50 -18.57 -2.77
CA ASP A 425 -17.88 -19.43 -1.77
C ASP A 425 -18.21 -18.97 -0.35
N TYR A 426 -19.50 -18.99 0.00
CA TYR A 426 -19.98 -18.82 1.37
C TYR A 426 -20.74 -20.04 1.90
N PRO A 427 -20.36 -20.58 3.07
CA PRO A 427 -19.33 -20.05 3.96
C PRO A 427 -17.90 -20.48 3.61
N GLY A 428 -17.06 -19.50 3.29
CA GLY A 428 -15.69 -19.72 2.84
C GLY A 428 -14.92 -18.42 2.78
N VAL A 429 -14.57 -17.99 1.58
CA VAL A 429 -13.76 -16.80 1.29
C VAL A 429 -14.62 -15.55 1.03
N ASP A 430 -15.87 -15.73 0.62
CA ASP A 430 -16.78 -14.63 0.28
C ASP A 430 -17.58 -14.14 1.48
N TYR A 431 -17.00 -13.19 2.20
CA TYR A 431 -17.64 -12.60 3.37
C TYR A 431 -18.65 -11.52 2.96
N PRO A 432 -19.68 -11.26 3.79
CA PRO A 432 -20.55 -10.12 3.56
C PRO A 432 -19.78 -8.82 3.49
N GLU A 433 -20.24 -7.95 2.59
CA GLU A 433 -19.78 -6.57 2.53
C GLU A 433 -20.38 -5.76 3.69
N CYS A 434 -19.61 -4.83 4.25
CA CYS A 434 -20.04 -4.01 5.38
C CYS A 434 -19.85 -2.54 5.14
N VAL A 435 -20.78 -1.74 5.65
CA VAL A 435 -20.68 -0.29 5.67
C VAL A 435 -19.75 0.19 6.78
N SER A 436 -19.31 1.45 6.67
CA SER A 436 -18.54 2.13 7.72
C SER A 436 -19.33 2.16 9.03
N GLY A 437 -18.95 1.30 9.98
CA GLY A 437 -19.73 0.98 11.18
C GLY A 437 -19.74 -0.52 11.52
N GLY A 438 -19.41 -1.37 10.54
CA GLY A 438 -19.29 -2.82 10.72
C GLY A 438 -20.61 -3.58 10.55
N ASP A 439 -21.68 -2.89 10.18
CA ASP A 439 -22.96 -3.51 9.82
C ASP A 439 -22.89 -4.07 8.39
N PRO A 440 -23.45 -5.27 8.14
CA PRO A 440 -23.49 -5.85 6.80
C PRO A 440 -24.46 -5.09 5.89
N VAL A 441 -24.12 -5.00 4.62
CA VAL A 441 -25.00 -4.48 3.57
C VAL A 441 -26.12 -5.51 3.34
N SER A 442 -27.30 -5.21 3.88
CA SER A 442 -28.43 -6.15 3.88
C SER A 442 -29.78 -5.44 3.87
N ASP A 443 -30.79 -6.16 3.37
CA ASP A 443 -32.20 -5.74 3.42
C ASP A 443 -33.11 -6.96 3.53
N THR A 444 -34.39 -6.77 3.90
CA THR A 444 -35.34 -7.86 4.09
C THR A 444 -36.68 -7.58 3.41
N ALA A 445 -37.24 -8.59 2.77
CA ALA A 445 -38.55 -8.52 2.14
C ALA A 445 -39.34 -9.81 2.32
N THR A 446 -40.66 -9.72 2.16
CA THR A 446 -41.58 -10.85 2.10
C THR A 446 -41.80 -11.23 0.64
N ILE A 447 -41.33 -12.43 0.30
CA ILE A 447 -41.48 -12.98 -1.06
C ILE A 447 -42.60 -14.00 -1.09
N SER A 448 -43.57 -13.79 -1.96
CA SER A 448 -44.72 -14.68 -2.15
C SER A 448 -44.54 -15.60 -3.37
N PRO A 449 -45.09 -16.83 -3.38
CA PRO A 449 -45.00 -17.73 -4.53
C PRO A 449 -45.70 -17.18 -5.78
N ALA A 450 -45.20 -17.52 -6.97
CA ALA A 450 -45.85 -17.20 -8.24
C ALA A 450 -47.32 -17.66 -8.24
N GLY A 451 -48.26 -16.72 -8.40
CA GLY A 451 -49.69 -17.03 -8.52
C GLY A 451 -50.51 -16.96 -7.22
N GLN A 452 -49.88 -16.73 -6.07
CA GLN A 452 -50.60 -16.22 -4.90
C GLN A 452 -50.54 -14.69 -4.95
N SER A 453 -51.56 -14.07 -5.56
CA SER A 453 -51.71 -12.61 -5.43
C SER A 453 -51.70 -12.29 -3.93
N PRO A 454 -50.85 -11.36 -3.45
CA PRO A 454 -50.83 -10.99 -2.05
C PRO A 454 -52.26 -10.60 -1.68
N SER A 455 -52.84 -11.34 -0.72
CA SER A 455 -54.13 -10.98 -0.18
C SER A 455 -53.93 -9.68 0.57
N ASP A 456 -54.28 -8.59 -0.11
CA ASP A 456 -54.39 -7.25 0.44
C ASP A 456 -55.14 -7.37 1.77
N SER A 457 -54.45 -7.12 2.88
CA SER A 457 -55.02 -7.26 4.23
C SER A 457 -55.95 -6.08 4.54
N GLY A 458 -56.94 -5.90 3.68
CA GLY A 458 -58.08 -5.04 3.90
C GLY A 458 -58.89 -5.58 5.08
N SER A 459 -58.74 -4.92 6.21
CA SER A 459 -59.63 -4.99 7.36
C SER A 459 -61.10 -5.00 6.92
N ALA A 460 -61.72 -6.17 6.87
CA ALA A 460 -63.12 -6.34 6.50
C ALA A 460 -64.00 -6.47 7.75
N ASN A 461 -64.75 -5.41 8.05
CA ASN A 461 -66.00 -5.51 8.77
C ASN A 461 -67.14 -5.52 7.75
N GLY A 462 -67.95 -6.59 7.74
CA GLY A 462 -69.34 -6.50 7.31
C GLY A 462 -69.77 -7.23 6.03
N THR A 463 -70.39 -8.38 6.29
CA THR A 463 -71.70 -8.81 5.76
C THR A 463 -71.76 -9.57 4.43
N ALA A 464 -72.28 -10.78 4.57
CA ALA A 464 -72.55 -11.78 3.54
C ALA A 464 -73.54 -11.33 2.46
N SER A 465 -73.35 -11.83 1.25
CA SER A 465 -74.47 -12.21 0.40
C SER A 465 -74.14 -13.45 -0.44
N ASP A 466 -75.11 -14.34 -0.38
CA ASP A 466 -75.29 -15.65 -0.97
C ASP A 466 -75.37 -15.62 -2.51
N ALA A 467 -74.66 -16.53 -3.19
CA ALA A 467 -75.02 -17.11 -4.49
C ALA A 467 -74.06 -18.25 -4.89
N SER A 468 -74.63 -19.43 -5.08
CA SER A 468 -74.07 -20.67 -5.64
C SER A 468 -74.78 -20.96 -6.98
N PRO A 469 -74.41 -21.95 -7.83
CA PRO A 469 -73.11 -22.53 -8.19
C PRO A 469 -72.88 -22.53 -9.73
N SER A 470 -71.70 -22.91 -10.19
CA SER A 470 -71.54 -23.55 -11.51
C SER A 470 -70.35 -24.51 -11.54
N THR A 471 -70.69 -25.78 -11.76
CA THR A 471 -69.85 -26.94 -12.09
C THR A 471 -69.23 -26.83 -13.48
N VAL A 472 -67.92 -27.09 -13.61
CA VAL A 472 -67.30 -27.67 -14.83
C VAL A 472 -66.19 -28.66 -14.42
N THR A 473 -66.16 -29.76 -15.16
CA THR A 473 -65.45 -31.02 -14.93
C THR A 473 -64.12 -31.12 -15.72
N THR A 474 -63.18 -31.89 -15.17
CA THR A 474 -62.18 -32.75 -15.87
C THR A 474 -60.95 -32.11 -16.56
N ALA A 475 -59.74 -32.46 -16.12
CA ALA A 475 -58.86 -33.43 -16.80
C ALA A 475 -57.45 -33.51 -16.15
N SER A 476 -57.02 -34.74 -15.85
CA SER A 476 -55.63 -35.10 -15.55
C SER A 476 -54.79 -35.05 -16.83
N ASN A 477 -53.56 -34.56 -16.73
CA ASN A 477 -52.46 -34.91 -17.64
C ASN A 477 -51.18 -35.09 -16.82
N THR A 478 -50.68 -36.32 -16.84
CA THR A 478 -49.32 -36.71 -16.44
C THR A 478 -48.40 -36.62 -17.65
N THR A 479 -47.23 -36.00 -17.52
CA THR A 479 -46.12 -36.19 -18.46
C THR A 479 -44.86 -36.55 -17.69
N THR A 480 -44.50 -37.83 -17.81
CA THR A 480 -43.16 -38.37 -17.64
C THR A 480 -42.29 -37.85 -18.80
N ALA A 481 -41.12 -37.28 -18.51
CA ALA A 481 -40.06 -37.08 -19.50
C ALA A 481 -38.68 -37.05 -18.83
N ASP A 482 -37.95 -38.15 -19.03
CA ASP A 482 -36.51 -38.30 -19.31
C ASP A 482 -35.52 -37.22 -18.81
N GLY A 483 -34.68 -37.63 -17.86
CA GLY A 483 -33.46 -36.91 -17.50
C GLY A 483 -32.31 -37.18 -18.49
N PRO A 484 -31.43 -36.20 -18.78
CA PRO A 484 -30.25 -36.41 -19.61
C PRO A 484 -29.21 -37.25 -18.86
N GLY A 485 -28.93 -38.45 -19.38
CA GLY A 485 -27.84 -39.29 -18.94
C GLY A 485 -26.47 -38.75 -19.39
N PHE A 486 -25.62 -38.43 -18.43
CA PHE A 486 -24.18 -38.26 -18.69
C PHE A 486 -23.51 -39.63 -18.60
N GLY A 487 -23.20 -40.19 -19.77
CA GLY A 487 -22.51 -41.46 -19.93
C GLY A 487 -21.04 -41.45 -19.46
N PRO A 488 -20.35 -42.61 -19.56
CA PRO A 488 -19.03 -42.89 -18.96
C PRO A 488 -17.84 -42.06 -19.48
N ALA A 489 -18.06 -41.06 -20.33
CA ALA A 489 -17.01 -40.21 -20.89
C ALA A 489 -16.39 -39.26 -19.86
N VAL A 490 -17.16 -38.81 -18.86
CA VAL A 490 -16.66 -37.88 -17.83
C VAL A 490 -15.72 -38.58 -16.83
N ALA A 491 -15.94 -39.87 -16.55
CA ALA A 491 -15.09 -40.66 -15.67
C ALA A 491 -13.67 -40.90 -16.26
N VAL A 492 -13.53 -40.93 -17.59
CA VAL A 492 -12.23 -41.13 -18.26
C VAL A 492 -11.39 -39.86 -18.22
N LEU A 493 -12.01 -38.67 -18.31
CA LEU A 493 -11.31 -37.39 -18.22
C LEU A 493 -10.76 -37.12 -16.81
N ALA A 494 -11.51 -37.49 -15.77
CA ALA A 494 -11.04 -37.37 -14.39
C ALA A 494 -9.84 -38.28 -14.10
N LEU A 495 -9.80 -39.49 -14.68
CA LEU A 495 -8.69 -40.43 -14.49
C LEU A 495 -7.39 -39.95 -15.16
N LEU A 496 -7.49 -39.31 -16.34
CA LEU A 496 -6.33 -38.78 -17.06
C LEU A 496 -5.68 -37.58 -16.35
N ALA A 497 -6.49 -36.71 -15.73
CA ALA A 497 -5.99 -35.58 -14.94
C ALA A 497 -5.19 -36.03 -13.71
N ALA A 498 -5.66 -37.06 -13.00
CA ALA A 498 -4.97 -37.60 -11.83
C ALA A 498 -3.61 -38.23 -12.18
N THR A 499 -3.50 -38.93 -13.31
CA THR A 499 -2.22 -39.50 -13.78
C THR A 499 -1.18 -38.46 -14.21
N LEU A 500 -1.61 -37.32 -14.73
CA LEU A 500 -0.71 -36.23 -15.13
C LEU A 500 -0.13 -35.48 -13.92
N LEU A 501 -0.91 -35.32 -12.85
CA LEU A 501 -0.45 -34.74 -11.58
C LEU A 501 0.54 -35.64 -10.83
N ALA A 502 0.38 -36.97 -10.89
CA ALA A 502 1.30 -37.90 -10.24
C ALA A 502 2.70 -37.94 -10.91
N ARG A 503 2.80 -37.61 -12.21
CA ARG A 503 4.06 -37.66 -12.95
C ARG A 503 4.97 -36.44 -12.76
N ARG A 504 4.45 -35.35 -12.16
CA ARG A 504 5.20 -34.11 -11.91
C ARG A 504 5.93 -34.09 -10.55
N ARG A 505 5.81 -35.17 -9.76
CA ARG A 505 6.42 -35.29 -8.42
C ARG A 505 7.51 -36.37 -8.30
N PHE A 506 8.03 -36.87 -9.40
CA PHE A 506 9.20 -37.75 -9.43
C PHE A 506 10.33 -37.18 -10.28
#